data_AF-A0A2A6LXU9-F1
#
_entry.id   AF-A0A2A6LXU9-F1
#
_cell.length_a   1.000
_cell.length_b   1.000
_cell.length_c   1.000
_cell.angle_alpha   90.00
_cell.angle_beta   90.00
_cell.angle_gamma   90.00
#
_symmetry.space_group_name_H-M   'P 1'
#
loop_
_entity.id
_entity.type
_entity.pdbx_description
1 polymer ?
#
loop_
_entity_poly.entity_id
_entity_poly.type
_entity_poly.pdbx_seq_one_letter_code
_entity_poly.pdbx_strand_id
1 'polypeptide(L)'
;MTSIIPFPSRLRTGHARKVATQLAKARSNREADHILSRALHSHLRQMHSVGIVDQEIERQRIDFLVSIHHECQKVGAGWLPNISSLDIGEPGGAA
;
A
#
# COMPACT_ATOMS: atom_id res chain seq x y z
N MET A 1 -9.94 -22.56 2.64
CA MET A 1 -8.47 -22.76 2.55
C MET A 1 -7.82 -21.40 2.70
N THR A 2 -7.03 -21.20 3.76
CA THR A 2 -6.24 -19.99 3.97
C THR A 2 -5.10 -19.97 2.95
N SER A 3 -5.21 -19.13 1.93
CA SER A 3 -4.12 -18.92 0.97
C SER A 3 -2.95 -18.30 1.74
N ILE A 4 -1.87 -19.06 1.91
CA ILE A 4 -0.66 -18.56 2.56
C ILE A 4 0.00 -17.62 1.57
N ILE A 5 -0.10 -16.32 1.83
CA ILE A 5 0.54 -15.30 1.00
C ILE A 5 2.00 -15.22 1.44
N PRO A 6 2.96 -15.52 0.57
CA PRO A 6 4.38 -15.52 0.95
C PRO A 6 4.89 -14.13 1.36
N PHE A 7 4.23 -13.06 0.93
CA PHE A 7 4.63 -11.68 1.18
C PHE A 7 3.45 -10.77 1.54
N PRO A 8 2.85 -10.89 2.74
CA PRO A 8 1.70 -10.08 3.11
C PRO A 8 2.10 -8.60 3.23
N SER A 9 1.36 -7.73 2.55
CA SER A 9 1.57 -6.28 2.51
C SER A 9 1.61 -5.65 3.90
N ARG A 10 0.79 -6.16 4.83
CA ARG A 10 0.72 -5.68 6.22
C ARG A 10 2.03 -5.85 7.00
N LEU A 11 2.86 -6.83 6.61
CA LEU A 11 4.16 -7.08 7.23
C LEU A 11 5.31 -6.34 6.51
N ARG A 12 5.05 -5.68 5.37
CA ARG A 12 6.04 -4.91 4.60
C ARG A 12 6.22 -3.48 5.13
N THR A 13 6.20 -3.31 6.45
CA THR A 13 6.32 -2.00 7.12
C THR A 13 7.58 -1.24 6.74
N GLY A 14 8.72 -1.93 6.58
CA GLY A 14 9.97 -1.31 6.12
C GLY A 14 9.88 -0.73 4.70
N HIS A 15 9.19 -1.43 3.79
CA HIS A 15 8.95 -0.92 2.43
C HIS A 15 7.98 0.27 2.47
N ALA A 16 6.87 0.14 3.23
CA ALA A 16 5.91 1.22 3.42
C ALA A 16 6.58 2.48 4.00
N ARG A 17 7.44 2.34 5.02
CA ARG A 17 8.20 3.44 5.61
C ARG A 17 9.17 4.09 4.62
N LYS A 18 9.85 3.29 3.80
CA LYS A 18 10.73 3.82 2.74
C LYS A 18 9.95 4.68 1.76
N VAL A 19 8.79 4.20 1.30
CA VAL A 19 7.90 4.96 0.41
C VAL A 19 7.41 6.22 1.11
N ALA A 20 6.94 6.13 2.35
CA ALA A 20 6.50 7.28 3.14
C ALA A 20 7.58 8.36 3.28
N THR A 21 8.83 7.95 3.51
CA THR A 21 9.98 8.89 3.60
C THR A 21 10.28 9.56 2.26
N GLN A 22 10.07 8.87 1.13
CA GLN A 22 10.18 9.46 -0.20
C GLN A 22 9.03 10.44 -0.46
N LEU A 23 7.81 10.07 -0.10
CA LEU A 23 6.62 10.93 -0.22
C LEU A 23 6.75 12.20 0.64
N ALA A 24 7.32 12.10 1.85
CA ALA A 24 7.60 13.26 2.70
C ALA A 24 8.56 14.28 2.05
N LYS A 25 9.38 13.84 1.10
CA LYS A 25 10.34 14.69 0.36
C LYS A 25 9.82 15.18 -0.98
N ALA A 26 8.66 14.69 -1.42
CA ALA A 26 8.07 15.06 -2.70
C ALA A 26 7.70 16.55 -2.70
N ARG A 27 8.09 17.26 -3.74
CA ARG A 27 7.86 18.71 -3.88
C ARG A 27 6.57 19.04 -4.64
N SER A 28 5.92 18.03 -5.22
CA SER A 28 4.68 18.18 -5.98
C SER A 28 3.83 16.93 -5.90
N ASN A 29 2.52 17.09 -6.11
CA ASN A 29 1.59 15.96 -6.20
C ASN A 29 1.99 14.97 -7.29
N ARG A 30 2.47 15.46 -8.44
CA ARG A 30 2.94 14.61 -9.55
C ARG A 30 4.13 13.73 -9.16
N GLU A 31 5.05 14.26 -8.37
CA GLU A 31 6.19 13.50 -7.86
C GLU A 31 5.73 12.44 -6.85
N ALA A 32 4.82 12.80 -5.95
CA ALA A 32 4.23 11.88 -4.99
C ALA A 32 3.47 10.73 -5.69
N ASP A 33 2.66 11.05 -6.70
CA ASP A 33 1.94 10.08 -7.53
C ASP A 33 2.89 9.14 -8.25
N HIS A 34 4.01 9.65 -8.78
CA HIS A 34 5.02 8.83 -9.43
C HIS A 34 5.70 7.86 -8.45
N ILE A 35 6.08 8.33 -7.27
CA ILE A 35 6.68 7.51 -6.20
C ILE A 35 5.70 6.40 -5.80
N LEU A 36 4.45 6.76 -5.52
CA LEU A 36 3.42 5.80 -5.10
C LEU A 36 3.15 4.78 -6.20
N SER A 37 2.92 5.23 -7.44
CA SER A 37 2.64 4.35 -8.59
C SER A 37 3.78 3.36 -8.83
N ARG A 38 5.04 3.82 -8.72
CA ARG A 38 6.21 2.97 -8.89
C ARG A 38 6.31 1.91 -7.79
N ALA A 39 6.06 2.29 -6.53
CA ALA A 39 6.09 1.37 -5.41
C ALA A 39 5.00 0.29 -5.53
N LEU A 40 3.77 0.69 -5.88
CA LEU A 40 2.67 -0.23 -6.12
C LEU A 40 2.98 -1.19 -7.27
N HIS A 41 3.37 -0.68 -8.44
CA HIS A 41 3.66 -1.54 -9.59
C HIS A 41 4.76 -2.56 -9.25
N SER A 42 5.83 -2.13 -8.58
CA SER A 42 6.89 -3.06 -8.16
C SER A 42 6.37 -4.14 -7.21
N HIS A 43 5.47 -3.79 -6.28
CA HIS A 43 4.87 -4.74 -5.34
C HIS A 43 3.93 -5.73 -6.03
N LEU A 44 3.01 -5.24 -6.86
CA LEU A 44 2.06 -6.07 -7.61
C LEU A 44 2.80 -7.01 -8.58
N ARG A 45 3.83 -6.53 -9.28
CA ARG A 45 4.64 -7.36 -10.18
C ARG A 45 5.29 -8.54 -9.46
N GLN A 46 5.79 -8.34 -8.24
CA GLN A 46 6.34 -9.43 -7.43
C GLN A 46 5.27 -10.46 -7.10
N MET A 47 4.05 -10.03 -6.77
CA MET A 47 2.94 -10.94 -6.46
C MET A 47 2.45 -11.73 -7.69
N HIS A 48 2.35 -11.08 -8.85
CA HIS A 48 2.09 -11.78 -10.11
C HIS A 48 3.20 -12.79 -10.45
N SER A 49 4.47 -12.44 -10.22
CA SER A 49 5.60 -13.33 -10.55
C SER A 49 5.63 -14.62 -9.74
N VAL A 50 5.02 -14.63 -8.55
CA VAL A 50 4.88 -15.83 -7.70
C VAL A 50 3.51 -16.50 -7.85
N GLY A 51 2.69 -16.06 -8.81
CA GLY A 51 1.42 -16.70 -9.17
C GLY A 51 0.26 -16.45 -8.21
N ILE A 52 0.27 -15.33 -7.46
CA ILE A 52 -0.88 -14.96 -6.63
C ILE A 52 -2.06 -14.54 -7.53
N VAL A 53 -3.28 -14.96 -7.17
CA VAL A 53 -4.51 -14.67 -7.91
C VAL A 53 -4.84 -13.17 -7.83
N ASP A 54 -5.32 -12.59 -8.93
CA ASP A 54 -5.58 -11.15 -9.08
C ASP A 54 -6.48 -10.55 -7.98
N GLN A 55 -7.50 -11.29 -7.52
CA GLN A 55 -8.37 -10.86 -6.42
C GLN A 55 -7.58 -10.63 -5.12
N GLU A 56 -6.62 -11.51 -4.82
CA GLU A 56 -5.77 -11.38 -3.65
C GLU A 56 -4.73 -10.28 -3.86
N ILE A 57 -4.23 -10.10 -5.08
CA ILE A 57 -3.32 -8.99 -5.43
C ILE A 57 -3.99 -7.64 -5.17
N GLU A 58 -5.25 -7.46 -5.55
CA GLU A 58 -5.99 -6.22 -5.26
C GLU A 58 -6.21 -6.01 -3.75
N ARG A 59 -6.51 -7.07 -3.00
CA ARG A 59 -6.58 -6.98 -1.54
C ARG A 59 -5.24 -6.56 -0.93
N GLN A 60 -4.15 -7.16 -1.39
CA GLN A 60 -2.79 -6.81 -0.95
C GLN A 60 -2.39 -5.39 -1.36
N ARG A 61 -2.88 -4.89 -2.51
CA ARG A 61 -2.69 -3.51 -2.94
C ARG A 61 -3.32 -2.53 -1.95
N ILE A 62 -4.56 -2.78 -1.54
CA ILE A 62 -5.29 -1.96 -0.55
C ILE A 62 -4.54 -1.97 0.79
N ASP A 63 -4.17 -3.15 1.29
CA ASP A 63 -3.41 -3.29 2.53
C ASP A 63 -2.06 -2.54 2.49
N PHE A 64 -1.40 -2.51 1.33
CA PHE A 64 -0.14 -1.79 1.17
C PHE A 64 -0.35 -0.28 1.16
N LEU A 65 -1.42 0.21 0.51
CA LEU A 65 -1.81 1.62 0.54
C LEU A 65 -2.10 2.11 1.96
N VAL A 66 -2.85 1.33 2.74
CA VAL A 66 -3.13 1.63 4.15
C VAL A 66 -1.83 1.67 4.96
N SER A 67 -0.93 0.71 4.73
CA SER A 67 0.36 0.68 5.42
C SER A 67 1.23 1.90 5.09
N ILE A 68 1.26 2.33 3.82
CA ILE A 68 1.96 3.56 3.40
C ILE A 68 1.32 4.79 4.05
N HIS A 69 -0.02 4.87 4.07
CA HIS A 69 -0.74 5.99 4.68
C HIS A 69 -0.38 6.14 6.16
N HIS A 70 -0.40 5.05 6.94
CA HIS A 70 0.01 5.07 8.35
C HIS A 70 1.48 5.49 8.54
N GLU A 71 2.40 5.01 7.70
CA GLU A 71 3.80 5.43 7.82
C GLU A 71 3.98 6.90 7.38
N CYS A 72 3.23 7.39 6.40
CA CYS A 72 3.22 8.81 6.02
C CYS A 72 2.80 9.71 7.18
N GLN A 73 1.78 9.30 7.94
CA GLN A 73 1.36 10.01 9.15
C GLN A 73 2.49 10.04 10.19
N LYS A 74 3.19 8.92 10.41
CA LYS A 74 4.30 8.83 11.38
C LYS A 74 5.49 9.71 11.01
N VAL A 75 5.82 9.81 9.73
CA VAL A 75 6.95 10.63 9.26
C VAL A 75 6.57 12.10 9.04
N GLY A 76 5.30 12.47 9.22
CA GLY A 76 4.81 13.83 9.00
C GLY A 76 4.83 14.26 7.53
N ALA A 77 4.55 13.34 6.60
CA ALA A 77 4.49 13.67 5.18
C ALA A 77 3.33 14.63 4.89
N GLY A 78 3.59 15.73 4.18
CA GLY A 78 2.55 16.69 3.78
C GLY A 78 1.60 16.15 2.69
N TRP A 79 2.01 15.10 1.99
CA TRP A 79 1.19 14.39 1.01
C TRP A 79 0.83 12.99 1.54
N LEU A 80 -0.45 12.63 1.41
CA LEU A 80 -0.99 11.35 1.88
C LEU A 80 -1.68 10.61 0.73
N PRO A 81 -1.50 9.29 0.61
CA PRO A 81 -2.32 8.49 -0.28
C PRO A 81 -3.79 8.65 0.09
N ASN A 82 -4.64 8.96 -0.89
CA ASN A 82 -6.08 8.99 -0.69
C ASN A 82 -6.60 7.56 -0.53
N ILE A 83 -6.93 7.22 0.72
CA ILE A 83 -7.51 5.92 1.09
C ILE A 83 -9.04 5.98 1.22
N SER A 84 -9.64 7.17 1.18
CA SER A 84 -11.08 7.39 1.40
C SER A 84 -11.96 6.89 0.25
N SER A 85 -11.38 6.74 -0.95
CA SER A 85 -12.04 6.19 -2.13
C SER A 85 -11.74 4.71 -2.36
N LEU A 86 -10.88 4.12 -1.52
CA LEU A 86 -10.72 2.68 -1.51
C LEU A 86 -11.96 2.18 -0.78
N ASP A 87 -12.79 1.42 -1.48
CA ASP A 87 -13.92 0.69 -0.90
C ASP A 87 -13.32 -0.40 0.01
N ILE A 88 -12.76 0.04 1.14
CA ILE A 88 -12.39 -0.81 2.26
C ILE A 88 -13.75 -1.15 2.84
N GLY A 89 -14.43 -2.11 2.20
CA GLY A 89 -15.75 -2.58 2.60
C GLY A 89 -15.77 -2.66 4.11
N GLU A 90 -16.80 -2.05 4.71
CA GLU A 90 -16.86 -1.76 6.13
C GLU A 90 -16.20 -2.87 6.95
N PRO A 91 -15.34 -2.55 7.94
CA PRO A 91 -14.97 -3.55 8.91
C PRO A 91 -16.30 -4.02 9.50
N GLY A 92 -16.76 -5.21 9.14
CA GLY A 92 -17.93 -5.84 9.72
C GLY A 92 -17.73 -5.88 11.22
N GLY A 93 -18.20 -4.83 11.87
CA GLY A 93 -18.24 -4.67 13.30
C GLY A 93 -19.19 -5.74 13.81
N ALA A 94 -18.69 -6.53 14.74
CA ALA A 94 -19.45 -7.55 15.42
C ALA A 94 -20.71 -6.97 16.08
N ALA A 95 -21.84 -7.66 15.90
CA ALA A 95 -22.81 -8.00 16.95
C ALA A 95 -23.72 -9.12 16.43
#